data_AF-Q3LS39-F1
#
_entry.id   AF-Q3LS39-F1
#
_cell.length_a   1.000
_cell.length_b   1.000
_cell.length_c   1.000
_cell.angle_alpha   90.00
_cell.angle_beta   90.00
_cell.angle_gamma   90.00
#
_symmetry.space_group_name_H-M   'P 1'
#
loop_
_entity.id
_entity.type
_entity.pdbx_description
1 polymer ?
#
loop_
_entity_poly.entity_id
_entity_poly.type
_entity_poly.pdbx_seq_one_letter_code
_entity_poly.pdbx_strand_id
1 'polypeptide(L)'
;TVGELIQNQIRVGLSRMERVVRERMTTQDVEAITPQTLINIRPVVAAIKEFFGTSQLSQFMDQNNPLSGLTHKRRLSALGPGGLSRERAGLEVRDVHASHYGRMCPIETPEGPNIGLIGSLSVYARVNPFGL
;
A
#
# COMPACT_ATOMS: atom_id res chain seq x y z
N THR A 1 2.00 6.61 -2.02
CA THR A 1 2.94 5.86 -2.92
C THR A 1 3.42 4.57 -2.23
N VAL A 2 4.24 3.72 -2.86
CA VAL A 2 4.72 2.46 -2.24
C VAL A 2 5.42 2.71 -0.89
N GLY A 3 6.25 3.76 -0.80
CA GLY A 3 6.94 4.11 0.44
C GLY A 3 5.97 4.44 1.59
N GLU A 4 4.88 5.15 1.29
CA GLU A 4 3.83 5.48 2.26
C GLU A 4 3.09 4.23 2.75
N LEU A 5 2.76 3.30 1.84
CA LEU A 5 2.11 2.03 2.20
C LEU A 5 2.98 1.22 3.17
N ILE A 6 4.27 1.11 2.87
CA ILE A 6 5.22 0.40 3.73
C ILE A 6 5.38 1.13 5.07
N GLN A 7 5.51 2.46 5.06
CA GLN A 7 5.62 3.26 6.28
C GLN A 7 4.41 3.05 7.20
N ASN A 8 3.20 2.98 6.65
CA ASN A 8 1.99 2.71 7.41
C ASN A 8 2.02 1.30 8.04
N GLN A 9 2.46 0.28 7.31
CA GLN A 9 2.61 -1.08 7.88
C GLN A 9 3.69 -1.16 8.95
N ILE A 10 4.81 -0.48 8.75
CA ILE A 10 5.86 -0.36 9.78
C ILE A 10 5.31 0.34 11.02
N ARG A 11 4.54 1.42 10.87
CA ARG A 11 3.91 2.13 11.98
C ARG A 11 3.01 1.19 12.80
N VAL A 12 2.20 0.37 12.15
CA VAL A 12 1.38 -0.66 12.81
C VAL A 12 2.27 -1.67 13.55
N GLY A 13 3.34 -2.14 12.93
CA GLY A 13 4.31 -3.05 13.56
C GLY A 13 4.99 -2.45 14.79
N LEU A 14 5.38 -1.17 14.72
CA LEU A 14 5.99 -0.43 15.83
C LEU A 14 5.00 -0.22 16.98
N SER A 15 3.72 0.12 16.68
CA SER A 15 2.68 0.25 17.70
C SER A 15 2.42 -1.07 18.45
N ARG A 16 2.44 -2.21 17.73
CA ARG A 16 2.37 -3.53 18.36
C ARG A 16 3.59 -3.81 19.25
N MET A 17 4.79 -3.42 18.82
CA MET A 17 6.01 -3.56 19.61
C MET A 17 6.00 -2.67 20.86
N GLU A 18 5.49 -1.44 20.77
CA GLU A 18 5.34 -0.53 21.92
C GLU A 18 4.48 -1.16 23.02
N ARG A 19 3.37 -1.80 22.64
CA ARG A 19 2.52 -2.52 23.59
C ARG A 19 3.28 -3.63 24.32
N VAL A 20 4.06 -4.44 23.60
CA VAL A 20 4.88 -5.51 24.20
C VAL A 20 5.94 -4.95 25.13
N VAL A 21 6.58 -3.84 24.77
CA VAL A 21 7.55 -3.13 25.62
C VAL A 21 6.87 -2.69 26.92
N ARG A 22 5.69 -2.06 26.83
CA ARG A 22 4.94 -1.60 28.00
C ARG A 22 4.55 -2.74 28.94
N GLU A 23 4.08 -3.86 28.40
CA GLU A 23 3.73 -5.07 29.17
C GLU A 23 4.97 -5.68 29.87
N ARG A 24 6.13 -5.69 29.21
CA ARG A 24 7.39 -6.17 29.80
C ARG A 24 7.92 -5.23 30.88
N MET A 25 7.77 -3.92 30.70
CA MET A 25 8.19 -2.94 31.72
C MET A 25 7.38 -3.06 33.01
N THR A 26 6.11 -3.48 32.95
CA THR A 26 5.29 -3.68 34.15
C THR A 26 5.55 -5.01 34.87
N THR A 27 6.23 -5.97 34.22
CA THR A 27 6.41 -7.34 34.74
C THR A 27 7.86 -7.68 35.09
N GLN A 28 8.84 -7.00 34.51
CA GLN A 28 10.26 -7.22 34.81
C GLN A 28 10.73 -6.40 36.00
N ASP A 29 11.70 -6.95 36.74
CA ASP A 29 12.37 -6.28 37.85
C ASP A 29 13.25 -5.14 37.33
N VAL A 30 13.19 -3.99 38.01
CA VAL A 30 13.77 -2.72 37.56
C VAL A 30 15.29 -2.81 37.39
N GLU A 31 15.96 -3.59 38.24
CA GLU A 31 17.42 -3.76 38.21
C GLU A 31 17.91 -4.60 37.01
N ALA A 32 17.04 -5.40 36.38
CA ALA A 32 17.37 -6.26 35.25
C ALA A 32 16.96 -5.67 33.88
N ILE A 33 16.37 -4.47 33.86
CA ILE A 33 15.85 -3.88 32.62
C ILE A 33 17.00 -3.37 31.74
N THR A 34 17.09 -3.91 30.52
CA THR A 34 17.92 -3.36 29.45
C THR A 34 17.06 -3.14 28.20
N PRO A 35 17.42 -2.21 27.29
CA PRO A 35 16.67 -2.02 26.05
C PRO A 35 16.50 -3.31 25.22
N GLN A 36 17.51 -4.19 25.25
CA GLN A 36 17.48 -5.47 24.54
C GLN A 36 16.46 -6.46 25.11
N THR A 37 16.22 -6.46 26.43
CA THR A 37 15.22 -7.36 27.05
C THR A 37 13.79 -6.89 26.79
N LEU A 38 13.60 -5.60 26.58
CA LEU A 38 12.31 -4.99 26.29
C LEU A 38 11.92 -5.10 24.81
N ILE A 39 12.86 -4.90 23.89
CA ILE A 39 12.58 -4.84 22.46
C ILE A 39 12.31 -6.24 21.90
N ASN A 40 11.18 -6.39 21.21
CA ASN A 40 10.85 -7.58 20.44
C ASN A 40 10.54 -7.18 18.99
N ILE A 41 11.40 -7.57 18.06
CA ILE A 41 11.29 -7.21 16.63
C ILE A 41 10.24 -8.04 15.86
N ARG A 42 9.75 -9.15 16.43
CA ARG A 42 8.85 -10.07 15.73
C ARG A 42 7.59 -9.39 15.16
N PRO A 43 6.90 -8.47 15.88
CA PRO A 43 5.71 -7.79 15.35
C PRO A 43 6.01 -6.93 14.12
N VAL A 44 7.17 -6.28 14.07
CA VAL A 44 7.60 -5.45 12.94
C VAL A 44 7.89 -6.33 11.73
N VAL A 45 8.66 -7.41 11.91
CA VAL A 45 8.97 -8.36 10.84
C VAL A 45 7.69 -9.02 10.30
N ALA A 46 6.76 -9.38 11.19
CA ALA A 46 5.48 -9.96 10.80
C ALA A 46 4.65 -9.00 9.93
N ALA A 47 4.55 -7.71 10.32
CA ALA A 47 3.80 -6.71 9.56
C ALA A 47 4.37 -6.52 8.13
N ILE A 48 5.70 -6.50 7.99
CA ILE A 48 6.35 -6.39 6.67
C ILE A 48 6.11 -7.65 5.84
N LYS A 49 6.27 -8.83 6.43
CA LYS A 49 6.02 -10.12 5.73
C LYS A 49 4.58 -10.25 5.27
N GLU A 50 3.63 -9.86 6.12
CA GLU A 50 2.20 -9.86 5.79
C GLU A 50 1.92 -8.92 4.61
N PHE A 51 2.47 -7.70 4.62
CA PHE A 51 2.29 -6.76 3.51
C PHE A 51 2.77 -7.34 2.17
N PHE A 52 3.99 -7.88 2.09
CA PHE A 52 4.48 -8.42 0.83
C PHE A 52 3.87 -9.77 0.45
N GLY A 53 3.45 -10.57 1.44
CA GLY A 53 2.93 -11.92 1.24
C GLY A 53 1.45 -11.98 0.87
N THR A 54 0.62 -11.09 1.41
CA THR A 54 -0.85 -11.20 1.28
C THR A 54 -1.57 -9.91 0.91
N SER A 55 -0.88 -8.77 0.84
CA SER A 55 -1.53 -7.51 0.45
C SER A 55 -2.07 -7.57 -0.96
N GLN A 56 -3.30 -7.10 -1.16
CA GLN A 56 -3.92 -6.95 -2.49
C GLN A 56 -3.13 -6.00 -3.41
N LEU A 57 -2.32 -5.11 -2.84
CA LEU A 57 -1.47 -4.17 -3.57
C LEU A 57 -0.09 -4.76 -3.90
N SER A 58 0.28 -5.89 -3.29
CA SER A 58 1.50 -6.65 -3.60
C SER A 58 1.17 -7.75 -4.60
N GLN A 59 1.20 -7.41 -5.89
CA GLN A 59 0.79 -8.30 -6.97
C GLN A 59 1.99 -9.01 -7.60
N PHE A 60 1.78 -10.24 -8.07
CA PHE A 60 2.75 -10.92 -8.93
C PHE A 60 2.91 -10.13 -10.22
N MET A 61 4.14 -9.72 -10.53
CA MET A 61 4.39 -8.87 -11.67
C MET A 61 4.20 -9.64 -12.99
N ASP A 62 3.29 -9.15 -13.82
CA ASP A 62 3.24 -9.48 -15.25
C ASP A 62 4.56 -9.12 -15.95
N GLN A 63 5.22 -10.13 -16.50
CA GLN A 63 6.52 -10.05 -17.18
C GLN A 63 6.49 -10.71 -18.55
N ASN A 64 5.32 -10.79 -19.19
CA ASN A 64 5.20 -11.39 -20.53
C ASN A 64 6.08 -10.68 -21.57
N ASN A 65 6.26 -9.37 -21.42
CA ASN A 65 7.17 -8.56 -22.23
C ASN A 65 7.55 -7.27 -21.46
N PRO A 66 8.55 -6.49 -21.93
CA PRO A 66 8.99 -5.27 -21.25
C PRO A 66 7.89 -4.21 -21.07
N LEU A 67 6.94 -4.12 -22.01
CA LEU A 67 5.83 -3.17 -21.92
C LEU A 67 4.86 -3.56 -20.80
N SER A 68 4.48 -4.84 -20.71
CA SER A 68 3.65 -5.37 -19.62
C SER A 68 4.25 -5.05 -18.24
N GLY A 69 5.56 -5.29 -18.08
CA GLY A 69 6.26 -4.98 -16.83
C GLY A 69 6.29 -3.48 -16.51
N LEU A 70 6.45 -2.63 -17.52
CA LEU A 70 6.42 -1.17 -17.33
C LEU A 70 5.02 -0.67 -16.97
N THR A 71 3.99 -1.11 -17.69
CA THR A 71 2.59 -0.79 -17.43
C THR A 71 2.18 -1.20 -16.03
N HIS A 72 2.53 -2.42 -15.60
CA HIS A 72 2.19 -2.90 -14.26
C HIS A 72 2.80 -2.00 -13.17
N LYS A 73 4.07 -1.62 -13.30
CA LYS A 73 4.72 -0.71 -12.34
C LYS A 73 4.12 0.70 -12.29
N ARG A 74 3.46 1.14 -13.36
CA ARG A 74 2.82 2.47 -13.49
C ARG A 74 1.31 2.44 -13.26
N ARG A 75 0.76 1.28 -12.87
CA ARG A 75 -0.66 1.08 -12.61
C ARG A 75 -1.08 1.74 -11.31
N LEU A 76 -2.23 2.38 -11.34
CA LEU A 76 -2.93 2.97 -10.21
C LEU A 76 -4.13 2.09 -9.87
N SER A 77 -4.37 1.86 -8.58
CA SER A 77 -5.50 1.07 -8.08
C SER A 77 -6.24 1.88 -7.02
N ALA A 78 -7.54 2.10 -7.23
CA ALA A 78 -8.45 2.66 -6.23
C ALA A 78 -8.92 1.60 -5.22
N LEU A 79 -8.65 0.32 -5.50
CA LEU A 79 -8.93 -0.82 -4.63
C LEU A 79 -7.78 -1.05 -3.64
N GLY A 80 -8.12 -1.46 -2.43
CA GLY A 80 -7.15 -1.88 -1.40
C GLY A 80 -7.58 -1.46 0.01
N PRO A 81 -6.76 -1.75 1.04
CA PRO A 81 -7.02 -1.32 2.41
C PRO A 81 -7.16 0.21 2.50
N GLY A 82 -8.31 0.69 2.98
CA GLY A 82 -8.62 2.12 3.03
C GLY A 82 -9.08 2.74 1.69
N GLY A 83 -9.13 1.95 0.63
CA GLY A 83 -9.70 2.34 -0.67
C GLY A 83 -11.16 1.92 -0.82
N LEU A 84 -11.62 1.84 -2.06
CA LEU A 84 -12.98 1.43 -2.38
C LEU A 84 -13.10 -0.08 -2.48
N SER A 85 -14.28 -0.60 -2.11
CA SER A 85 -14.68 -1.94 -2.51
C SER A 85 -15.40 -1.89 -3.86
N ARG A 86 -15.34 -2.99 -4.62
CA ARG A 86 -15.98 -3.08 -5.94
C ARG A 86 -17.47 -2.73 -5.91
N GLU A 87 -18.16 -3.16 -4.85
CA GLU A 87 -19.59 -2.97 -4.63
C GLU A 87 -19.95 -1.53 -4.24
N ARG A 88 -19.02 -0.81 -3.59
CA ARG A 88 -19.24 0.58 -3.15
C ARG A 88 -18.80 1.61 -4.19
N ALA A 89 -18.17 1.18 -5.27
CA ALA A 89 -17.67 2.08 -6.31
C ALA A 89 -18.75 2.35 -7.36
N GLY A 90 -19.47 3.46 -7.18
CA GLY A 90 -20.48 3.96 -8.11
C GLY A 90 -19.89 4.53 -9.41
N LEU A 91 -20.77 4.99 -10.30
CA LEU A 91 -20.41 5.50 -11.62
C LEU A 91 -19.49 6.73 -11.55
N GLU A 92 -19.76 7.66 -10.63
CA GLU A 92 -19.02 8.92 -10.48
C GLU A 92 -17.51 8.73 -10.25
N VAL A 93 -17.12 7.61 -9.63
CA VAL A 93 -15.71 7.29 -9.37
C VAL A 93 -15.05 6.65 -10.60
N ARG A 94 -15.84 5.92 -11.40
CA ARG A 94 -15.34 5.13 -12.54
C ARG A 94 -15.22 5.96 -13.82
N ASP A 95 -15.98 7.03 -13.93
CA ASP A 95 -15.99 7.89 -15.10
C ASP A 95 -14.70 8.68 -15.29
N VAL A 96 -14.44 9.06 -16.54
CA VAL A 96 -13.29 9.89 -16.88
C VAL A 96 -13.59 11.34 -16.52
N HIS A 97 -12.86 11.88 -15.55
CA HIS A 97 -12.96 13.27 -15.17
C HIS A 97 -12.03 14.17 -16.00
N ALA A 98 -12.42 15.43 -16.23
CA ALA A 98 -11.62 16.39 -17.01
C ALA A 98 -10.21 16.61 -16.44
N SER A 99 -10.04 16.47 -15.11
CA SER A 99 -8.73 16.58 -14.45
C SER A 99 -7.78 15.40 -14.77
N HIS A 100 -8.27 14.31 -15.37
CA HIS A 100 -7.40 13.19 -15.75
C HIS A 100 -6.45 13.58 -16.88
N TYR A 101 -6.76 14.63 -17.64
CA TYR A 101 -5.94 15.11 -18.75
C TYR A 101 -4.48 15.32 -18.33
N GLY A 102 -3.57 14.57 -18.97
CA GLY A 102 -2.13 14.62 -18.70
C GLY A 102 -1.67 13.92 -17.41
N ARG A 103 -2.59 13.38 -16.60
CA ARG A 103 -2.28 12.70 -15.33
C ARG A 103 -2.54 11.19 -15.41
N MET A 104 -3.73 10.80 -15.87
CA MET A 104 -4.15 9.40 -16.00
C MET A 104 -4.59 9.11 -17.44
N CYS A 105 -4.32 7.89 -17.90
CA CYS A 105 -4.75 7.43 -19.21
C CYS A 105 -6.27 7.17 -19.20
N PRO A 106 -7.06 7.82 -20.09
CA PRO A 106 -8.51 7.59 -20.14
C PRO A 106 -8.89 6.28 -20.84
N ILE A 107 -7.94 5.63 -21.53
CA ILE A 107 -8.16 4.42 -22.32
C ILE A 107 -7.69 3.17 -21.56
N GLU A 108 -6.56 3.26 -20.88
CA GLU A 108 -5.88 2.11 -20.28
C GLU A 108 -6.49 1.76 -18.91
N THR A 109 -7.69 1.20 -18.95
CA THR A 109 -8.42 0.59 -17.84
C THR A 109 -8.84 -0.83 -18.26
N PRO A 110 -8.82 -1.83 -17.35
CA PRO A 110 -9.37 -3.14 -17.68
C PRO A 110 -10.88 -3.04 -17.93
N GLU A 111 -11.38 -3.84 -18.85
CA GLU A 111 -12.81 -4.02 -19.06
C GLU A 111 -13.43 -4.88 -17.94
N GLY A 112 -14.75 -4.80 -17.80
CA GLY A 112 -15.51 -5.61 -16.84
C GLY A 112 -15.56 -5.03 -15.42
N PRO A 113 -15.59 -5.87 -14.36
CA PRO A 113 -15.93 -5.41 -12.99
C PRO A 113 -14.99 -4.34 -12.41
N ASN A 114 -13.75 -4.28 -12.88
CA ASN A 114 -12.73 -3.35 -12.40
C ASN A 114 -12.58 -2.08 -13.26
N ILE A 115 -13.45 -1.87 -14.25
CA ILE A 115 -13.41 -0.69 -15.12
C ILE A 115 -13.47 0.61 -14.31
N GLY A 116 -12.56 1.54 -14.61
CA GLY A 116 -12.44 2.84 -13.92
C GLY A 116 -11.84 2.78 -12.51
N LEU A 117 -11.61 1.59 -11.94
CA LEU A 117 -11.00 1.44 -10.61
C LEU A 117 -9.51 1.14 -10.67
N ILE A 118 -9.04 0.70 -11.84
CA ILE A 118 -7.65 0.44 -12.14
C ILE A 118 -7.33 1.24 -13.40
N GLY A 119 -6.27 2.05 -13.34
CA GLY A 119 -5.83 2.84 -14.48
C GLY A 119 -4.31 2.89 -14.57
N SER A 120 -3.80 3.60 -15.56
CA SER A 120 -2.36 3.83 -15.73
C SER A 120 -2.04 5.33 -15.74
N LEU A 121 -0.86 5.69 -15.25
CA LEU A 121 -0.33 7.06 -15.38
C LEU A 121 -0.11 7.44 -16.84
N SER A 122 -0.43 8.68 -17.22
CA SER A 122 -0.09 9.21 -18.55
C SER A 122 1.44 9.25 -18.76
N VAL A 123 1.87 9.37 -20.02
CA VAL A 123 3.29 9.28 -20.42
C VAL A 123 4.20 10.26 -19.67
N TYR A 124 3.79 11.53 -19.59
CA TYR A 124 4.57 12.59 -18.93
C TYR A 124 4.14 12.86 -17.48
N ALA A 125 3.17 12.10 -16.95
CA ALA A 125 2.68 12.28 -15.59
C ALA A 125 3.79 11.98 -14.57
N ARG A 126 3.86 12.81 -13.53
CA ARG A 126 4.75 12.67 -12.38
C ARG A 126 3.95 12.91 -11.11
N VAL A 127 4.28 12.15 -10.07
CA VAL A 127 3.68 12.31 -8.73
C VAL A 127 4.56 13.23 -7.91
N ASN A 128 3.97 14.25 -7.31
CA ASN A 128 4.66 15.19 -6.45
C ASN A 128 4.88 14.60 -5.03
N PRO A 129 5.62 15.26 -4.13
CA PRO A 129 5.86 14.77 -2.77
C PRO A 129 4.59 14.57 -1.92
N PHE A 130 3.48 15.20 -2.27
CA PHE A 130 2.20 15.13 -1.57
C PHE A 130 1.25 14.08 -2.17
N GLY A 131 1.62 13.43 -3.26
CA GLY A 131 0.80 12.41 -3.92
C GLY A 131 -0.14 12.94 -5.00
N LEU A 132 -0.02 14.21 -5.40
CA LEU A 132 -0.75 14.79 -6.55
C LEU A 132 0.01 14.66 -7.86
#